data_AF-A0A7V5KAN1-F1
#
_entry.id   AF-A0A7V5KAN1-F1
#
_cell.length_a   1.000
_cell.length_b   1.000
_cell.length_c   1.000
_cell.angle_alpha   90.00
_cell.angle_beta   90.00
_cell.angle_gamma   90.00
#
_symmetry.space_group_name_H-M   'P 1'
#
loop_
_entity.id
_entity.type
_entity.pdbx_description
1 polymer ?
#
loop_
_entity_poly.entity_id
_entity_poly.type
_entity_poly.pdbx_seq_one_letter_code
_entity_poly.pdbx_strand_id
1 'polypeptide(L)'
;MKSLTRFKEVAGQITERINYRERKGDLNYIQRRTNRLFYDAADQVSVGQIAGPVERNGKYSILYVADKRPGELQEYKQAKQSIQSNMRTERKQESLARWVEEKKKETEIRIYENNLRPGIDKAKYDQTN
;
A
#
# COMPACT_ATOMS: atom_id res chain seq x y z
N MET A 1 11.92 -27.72 -1.79
CA MET A 1 10.54 -27.91 -1.27
C MET A 1 9.56 -27.71 -2.41
N LYS A 2 8.82 -28.73 -2.86
CA LYS A 2 7.87 -28.60 -3.99
C LYS A 2 6.46 -29.09 -3.64
N SER A 3 6.04 -28.95 -2.38
CA SER A 3 4.63 -29.16 -2.02
C SER A 3 4.15 -28.06 -1.09
N LEU A 4 2.94 -27.57 -1.37
CA LEU A 4 2.25 -26.57 -0.56
C LEU A 4 2.13 -27.01 0.90
N THR A 5 1.84 -28.29 1.13
CA THR A 5 1.71 -28.89 2.47
C THR A 5 2.99 -28.68 3.28
N ARG A 6 4.14 -29.02 2.72
CA ARG A 6 5.42 -28.87 3.43
C ARG A 6 5.77 -27.42 3.68
N PHE A 7 5.45 -26.54 2.73
CA PHE A 7 5.66 -25.11 2.90
C PHE A 7 4.81 -24.57 4.05
N LYS A 8 3.52 -24.95 4.14
CA LYS A 8 2.61 -24.55 5.22
C LYS A 8 3.10 -25.02 6.60
N GLU A 9 3.60 -26.25 6.70
CA GLU A 9 4.18 -26.77 7.96
C GLU A 9 5.34 -25.89 8.44
N VAL A 10 6.31 -25.60 7.57
CA VAL A 10 7.47 -24.79 7.91
C VAL A 10 7.06 -23.35 8.21
N ALA A 11 6.19 -22.76 7.40
CA ALA A 11 5.68 -21.42 7.62
C ALA A 11 5.00 -21.26 8.98
N GLY A 12 4.23 -22.25 9.43
CA GLY A 12 3.61 -22.25 10.77
C GLY A 12 4.62 -22.27 11.92
N GLN A 13 5.80 -22.84 11.71
CA GLN A 13 6.86 -22.95 12.71
C GLN A 13 7.76 -21.71 12.76
N ILE A 14 8.16 -21.19 11.60
CA ILE A 14 9.26 -20.21 11.52
C ILE A 14 8.81 -18.78 11.28
N THR A 15 7.56 -18.53 10.90
CA THR A 15 7.13 -17.16 10.60
C THR A 15 7.24 -16.26 11.84
N GLU A 16 7.87 -15.10 11.66
CA GLU A 16 7.91 -14.03 12.67
C GLU A 16 6.58 -13.28 12.78
N ARG A 17 5.67 -13.46 11.80
CA ARG A 17 4.35 -12.84 11.80
C ARG A 17 3.42 -13.69 12.67
N ILE A 18 3.35 -13.37 13.96
CA ILE A 18 2.60 -14.15 14.99
C ILE A 18 1.18 -14.50 14.52
N ASN A 19 0.43 -13.53 13.99
CA ASN A 19 -0.95 -13.71 13.50
C ASN A 19 -1.09 -14.65 12.28
N TYR A 20 0.02 -15.10 11.71
CA TYR A 20 0.06 -16.00 10.56
C TYR A 20 0.54 -17.41 10.90
N ARG A 21 0.98 -17.68 12.15
CA ARG A 21 1.41 -19.03 12.57
C ARG A 21 0.26 -20.03 12.53
N GLU A 22 -0.87 -19.68 13.14
CA GLU A 22 -2.09 -20.50 13.16
C GLU A 22 -2.64 -20.75 11.74
N ARG A 23 -2.49 -19.73 10.88
CA ARG A 23 -2.86 -19.79 9.46
C ARG A 23 -1.80 -20.47 8.60
N LYS A 24 -0.72 -20.98 9.19
CA LYS A 24 0.39 -21.65 8.47
C LYS A 24 0.96 -20.80 7.33
N GLY A 25 1.06 -19.48 7.55
CA GLY A 25 1.56 -18.52 6.58
C GLY A 25 0.58 -18.11 5.47
N ASP A 26 -0.68 -18.55 5.53
CA ASP A 26 -1.66 -18.28 4.47
C ASP A 26 -2.09 -16.81 4.44
N LEU A 27 -1.84 -16.15 3.30
CA LEU A 27 -2.17 -14.75 3.04
C LEU A 27 -3.57 -14.57 2.42
N ASN A 28 -4.28 -15.66 2.09
CA ASN A 28 -5.40 -15.66 1.14
C ASN A 28 -4.99 -15.06 -0.23
N TYR A 29 -5.97 -14.75 -1.09
CA TYR A 29 -5.71 -13.99 -2.30
C TYR A 29 -5.31 -12.56 -1.95
N ILE A 30 -4.18 -12.15 -2.50
CA ILE A 30 -3.64 -10.80 -2.37
C ILE A 30 -3.90 -10.00 -3.65
N GLN A 31 -4.11 -8.70 -3.52
CA GLN A 31 -4.26 -7.78 -4.64
C GLN A 31 -3.03 -6.88 -4.74
N ARG A 32 -2.64 -6.53 -5.97
CA ARG A 32 -1.49 -5.64 -6.22
C ARG A 32 -1.61 -4.30 -5.50
N ARG A 33 -2.82 -3.73 -5.39
CA ARG A 33 -3.07 -2.44 -4.74
C ARG A 33 -2.72 -2.45 -3.25
N THR A 34 -3.06 -3.52 -2.54
CA THR A 34 -2.89 -3.61 -1.07
C THR A 34 -1.60 -4.30 -0.65
N ASN A 35 -1.04 -5.16 -1.51
CA ASN A 35 0.12 -6.00 -1.21
C ASN A 35 1.13 -5.99 -2.37
N ARG A 36 1.43 -4.80 -2.92
CA ARG A 36 2.27 -4.63 -4.13
C ARG A 36 3.55 -5.48 -4.12
N LEU A 37 4.31 -5.39 -3.04
CA LEU A 37 5.61 -6.05 -2.92
C LEU A 37 5.51 -7.59 -3.01
N PHE A 38 4.54 -8.20 -2.32
CA PHE A 38 4.34 -9.65 -2.37
C PHE A 38 3.66 -10.09 -3.66
N TYR A 39 2.73 -9.28 -4.17
CA TYR A 39 2.05 -9.55 -5.43
C TYR A 39 3.05 -9.57 -6.59
N ASP A 40 3.90 -8.54 -6.71
CA ASP A 40 4.85 -8.42 -7.82
C ASP A 40 5.88 -9.57 -7.79
N ALA A 41 6.34 -10.00 -6.61
CA ALA A 41 7.22 -11.16 -6.48
C ALA A 41 6.51 -12.49 -6.84
N ALA A 42 5.28 -12.69 -6.36
CA ALA A 42 4.50 -13.89 -6.67
C ALA A 42 4.09 -13.96 -8.15
N ASP A 43 3.92 -12.81 -8.82
CA ASP A 43 3.52 -12.76 -10.22
C ASP A 43 4.64 -13.21 -11.17
N GLN A 44 5.90 -13.03 -10.78
CA GLN A 44 7.07 -13.42 -11.57
C GLN A 44 7.31 -14.94 -11.67
N VAL A 45 6.64 -15.74 -10.83
CA VAL A 45 6.83 -17.20 -10.79
C VAL A 45 5.53 -17.94 -11.09
N SER A 46 5.64 -19.21 -11.50
CA SER A 46 4.47 -20.05 -11.78
C SER A 46 3.79 -20.56 -10.51
N VAL A 47 2.53 -20.97 -10.62
CA VAL A 47 1.83 -21.70 -9.54
C VAL A 47 2.65 -22.95 -9.17
N GLY A 48 2.78 -23.20 -7.87
CA GLY A 48 3.60 -24.27 -7.31
C GLY A 48 5.08 -23.91 -7.09
N GLN A 49 5.49 -22.69 -7.45
CA GLN A 49 6.85 -22.21 -7.24
C GLN A 49 6.97 -21.28 -6.03
N ILE A 50 8.22 -21.09 -5.60
CA ILE A 50 8.58 -20.20 -4.51
C ILE A 50 9.08 -18.87 -5.10
N ALA A 51 8.55 -17.75 -4.60
CA ALA A 51 8.98 -16.40 -4.90
C ALA A 51 9.75 -15.78 -3.71
N GLY A 52 10.69 -14.91 -4.03
CA GLY A 52 11.54 -14.21 -3.05
C GLY A 52 13.00 -14.70 -3.02
N PRO A 53 13.77 -14.35 -1.97
CA PRO A 53 13.33 -13.59 -0.80
C PRO A 53 12.94 -12.15 -1.15
N VAL A 54 11.91 -11.67 -0.47
CA VAL A 54 11.39 -10.31 -0.58
C VAL A 54 11.76 -9.55 0.68
N GLU A 55 12.47 -8.43 0.53
CA GLU A 55 12.95 -7.64 1.67
C GLU A 55 12.05 -6.44 1.94
N ARG A 56 11.79 -6.17 3.23
CA ARG A 56 11.14 -4.94 3.69
C ARG A 56 11.65 -4.60 5.08
N ASN A 57 12.29 -3.44 5.21
CA ASN A 57 12.79 -2.91 6.48
C ASN A 57 13.72 -3.92 7.20
N GLY A 58 14.65 -4.53 6.48
CA GLY A 58 15.58 -5.52 7.03
C GLY A 58 14.96 -6.88 7.39
N LYS A 59 13.68 -7.09 7.08
CA LYS A 59 12.99 -8.38 7.23
C LYS A 59 12.79 -9.05 5.89
N TYR A 60 12.81 -10.38 5.89
CA TYR A 60 12.71 -11.18 4.68
C TYR A 60 11.43 -12.01 4.69
N SER A 61 10.83 -12.16 3.51
CA SER A 61 9.67 -13.01 3.28
C SER A 61 9.91 -13.92 2.08
N ILE A 62 9.55 -15.19 2.23
CA ILE A 62 9.54 -16.19 1.16
C ILE A 62 8.07 -16.55 0.92
N LEU A 63 7.67 -16.63 -0.35
CA LEU A 63 6.29 -16.82 -0.77
C LEU A 63 6.17 -18.13 -1.55
N TYR A 64 5.12 -18.91 -1.31
CA TYR A 64 4.76 -20.02 -2.19
C TYR A 64 3.49 -19.64 -2.97
N VAL A 65 3.54 -19.71 -4.29
CA VAL A 65 2.40 -19.35 -5.13
C VAL A 65 1.45 -20.55 -5.22
N ALA A 66 0.46 -20.57 -4.34
CA ALA A 66 -0.50 -21.68 -4.26
C ALA A 66 -1.51 -21.67 -5.41
N ASP A 67 -1.90 -20.48 -5.88
CA ASP A 67 -2.87 -20.28 -6.96
C ASP A 67 -2.72 -18.87 -7.56
N LYS A 68 -3.21 -18.68 -8.79
CA LYS A 68 -3.35 -17.37 -9.46
C LYS A 68 -4.73 -17.26 -10.08
N ARG A 69 -5.47 -16.22 -9.71
CA ARG A 69 -6.75 -15.88 -10.35
C ARG A 69 -6.53 -14.80 -11.40
N PRO A 70 -7.08 -14.95 -12.62
CA PRO A 70 -7.10 -13.85 -13.57
C PRO A 70 -7.86 -12.67 -12.97
N GLY A 71 -7.40 -11.45 -13.27
CA GLY A 71 -8.16 -10.26 -12.91
C GLY A 71 -9.53 -10.33 -13.59
N GLU A 72 -10.61 -10.28 -12.81
CA GLU A 72 -11.94 -10.14 -13.37
C GLU A 72 -12.02 -8.79 -14.10
N LEU A 73 -12.42 -8.83 -15.37
CA LEU A 73 -12.72 -7.61 -16.11
C LEU A 73 -13.92 -6.94 -15.44
N GLN A 74 -13.66 -5.80 -14.79
CA GLN A 74 -14.73 -5.01 -14.23
C GLN A 74 -15.65 -4.54 -15.37
N GLU A 75 -16.97 -4.69 -15.19
CA GLU A 75 -17.95 -4.27 -16.18
C GLU A 75 -17.74 -2.78 -16.51
N TYR A 76 -17.74 -2.43 -17.80
CA TYR A 76 -17.40 -1.09 -18.31
C TYR A 76 -18.14 0.03 -17.56
N LYS A 77 -19.42 -0.19 -17.24
CA LYS A 77 -20.24 0.80 -16.51
C LYS A 77 -19.66 1.12 -15.13
N GLN A 78 -19.23 0.10 -14.39
CA GLN A 78 -18.65 0.26 -13.06
C GLN A 78 -17.25 0.88 -13.14
N ALA A 79 -16.44 0.43 -14.09
CA ALA A 79 -15.10 1.00 -14.33
C ALA A 79 -15.19 2.50 -14.68
N LYS A 80 -16.11 2.88 -15.57
CA LYS A 80 -16.37 4.28 -15.95
C LYS A 80 -16.76 5.13 -14.74
N GLN A 81 -17.66 4.63 -13.88
CA GLN A 81 -18.07 5.36 -12.67
C GLN A 81 -16.90 5.59 -11.71
N SER A 82 -16.08 4.56 -11.48
CA SER A 82 -14.89 4.67 -10.62
C SER A 82 -13.88 5.67 -11.17
N ILE A 83 -13.56 5.58 -12.46
CA ILE A 83 -12.62 6.51 -13.13
C ILE A 83 -13.13 7.95 -13.03
N GLN A 84 -14.39 8.20 -13.33
CA GLN A 84 -14.95 9.55 -13.23
C GLN A 84 -14.94 10.09 -11.79
N SER A 85 -15.16 9.24 -10.79
CA SER A 85 -15.08 9.63 -9.38
C SER A 85 -13.66 10.04 -8.99
N ASN A 86 -12.67 9.26 -9.41
CA ASN A 86 -11.25 9.55 -9.17
C ASN A 86 -10.84 10.87 -9.84
N MET A 87 -11.18 11.05 -11.12
CA MET A 87 -10.91 12.30 -11.85
C MET A 87 -11.58 13.52 -11.22
N ARG A 88 -12.81 13.37 -10.71
CA ARG A 88 -13.51 14.46 -9.99
C ARG A 88 -12.78 14.83 -8.70
N THR A 89 -12.27 13.84 -7.98
CA THR A 89 -11.53 14.05 -6.73
C THR A 89 -10.22 14.78 -6.99
N GLU A 90 -9.46 14.30 -7.97
CA GLU A 90 -8.18 14.89 -8.38
C GLU A 90 -8.36 16.34 -8.84
N ARG A 91 -9.31 16.61 -9.74
CA ARG A 91 -9.60 17.98 -10.21
C ARG A 91 -10.07 18.92 -9.09
N LYS A 92 -10.81 18.41 -8.10
CA LYS A 92 -11.21 19.21 -6.92
C LYS A 92 -9.99 19.58 -6.09
N GLN A 93 -9.09 18.64 -5.84
CA GLN A 93 -7.85 18.90 -5.09
C GLN A 93 -6.96 19.91 -5.82
N GLU A 94 -6.76 19.75 -7.13
CA GLU A 94 -5.99 20.70 -7.94
C GLU A 94 -6.63 22.09 -7.97
N SER A 95 -7.96 22.17 -8.12
CA SER A 95 -8.66 23.45 -8.16
C SER A 95 -8.63 24.15 -6.81
N LEU A 96 -8.76 23.41 -5.71
CA LEU A 96 -8.62 23.95 -4.36
C LEU A 96 -7.19 24.46 -4.13
N ALA A 97 -6.17 23.67 -4.48
CA ALA A 97 -4.78 24.07 -4.35
C ALA A 97 -4.49 25.36 -5.14
N ARG A 98 -4.93 25.43 -6.40
CA ARG A 98 -4.80 26.64 -7.22
C ARG A 98 -5.50 27.84 -6.60
N TRP A 99 -6.75 27.68 -6.18
CA TRP A 99 -7.53 28.76 -5.56
C TRP A 99 -6.87 29.29 -4.28
N VAL A 100 -6.33 28.41 -3.43
CA VAL A 100 -5.58 28.80 -2.23
C VAL A 100 -4.33 29.60 -2.61
N GLU A 101 -3.57 29.15 -3.60
CA GLU A 101 -2.37 29.86 -4.06
C GLU A 101 -2.67 31.22 -4.70
N GLU A 102 -3.76 31.33 -5.46
CA GLU A 102 -4.25 32.61 -5.98
C GLU A 102 -4.62 33.57 -4.85
N LYS A 103 -5.40 33.12 -3.87
CA LYS A 103 -5.80 33.97 -2.73
C LYS A 103 -4.63 34.40 -1.87
N LYS A 104 -3.63 33.54 -1.67
CA LYS A 104 -2.39 33.91 -0.97
C LYS A 104 -1.63 35.05 -1.66
N LYS A 105 -1.64 35.12 -2.99
CA LYS A 105 -0.96 36.19 -3.76
C LYS A 105 -1.72 37.51 -3.72
N GLU A 106 -3.05 37.44 -3.71
CA GLU A 106 -3.94 38.63 -3.71
C GLU A 106 -4.06 39.28 -2.32
N THR A 107 -3.69 38.57 -1.26
CA THR A 107 -3.91 39.00 0.12
C THR A 107 -2.57 39.26 0.81
N GLU A 108 -2.42 40.41 1.48
CA GLU A 108 -1.25 40.66 2.33
C GLU A 108 -1.35 39.79 3.61
N ILE A 109 -0.65 38.66 3.62
CA ILE A 109 -0.61 37.75 4.77
C ILE A 109 0.55 38.15 5.68
N ARG A 110 0.22 38.65 6.88
CA ARG A 110 1.21 38.90 7.94
C ARG A 110 1.23 37.74 8.92
N ILE A 111 2.36 37.03 8.99
CA ILE A 111 2.57 35.90 9.91
C ILE A 111 3.35 36.37 11.12
N TYR A 112 2.71 36.40 12.30
CA TYR A 112 3.35 36.74 13.57
C TYR A 112 3.92 35.48 14.24
N GLU A 113 5.03 34.98 13.71
CA GLU A 113 5.69 33.73 14.15
C GLU A 113 5.93 33.62 15.66
N ASN A 114 6.27 34.73 16.32
CA ASN A 114 6.52 34.75 17.77
C ASN A 114 5.28 34.37 18.60
N ASN A 115 4.07 34.59 18.07
CA ASN A 115 2.82 34.24 18.74
C ASN A 115 2.36 32.81 18.40
N LEU A 116 2.85 32.25 17.28
CA LEU A 116 2.50 30.91 16.81
C LEU A 116 3.42 29.83 17.38
N ARG A 117 4.72 30.14 17.51
CA ARG A 117 5.75 29.21 18.00
C ARG A 117 5.46 28.55 19.36
N PRO A 118 4.91 29.24 20.38
CA PRO A 118 4.64 28.63 21.68
C PRO A 118 3.55 27.54 21.64
N GLY A 119 2.69 27.53 20.62
CA GLY A 119 1.59 26.57 20.47
C GLY A 119 1.86 25.44 19.47
N ILE A 120 3.01 25.45 18.78
CA ILE A 120 3.37 24.44 17.78
C ILE A 120 4.32 23.43 18.42
N ASP A 121 3.82 22.20 18.63
CA ASP A 121 4.66 21.05 18.94
C ASP A 121 5.46 20.64 17.70
N LYS A 122 6.70 21.15 17.59
CA LYS A 122 7.59 20.87 16.46
C LYS A 122 7.91 19.38 16.29
N ALA A 123 7.97 18.62 17.38
CA ALA A 123 8.30 17.20 17.34
C ALA A 123 7.24 16.36 16.58
N LYS A 124 6.01 16.87 16.48
CA LYS A 124 4.91 16.25 15.75
C LYS A 124 5.01 16.40 14.22
N TYR A 125 5.74 17.42 13.73
CA TYR A 125 5.77 17.77 12.30
C TYR A 125 7.11 17.50 11.61
N ASP A 126 8.20 17.27 12.37
CA ASP A 126 9.53 16.97 11.82
C ASP A 126 9.67 15.53 11.25
N GLN A 127 8.66 14.66 11.40
CA GLN A 127 8.71 13.26 10.95
C GLN A 127 8.28 13.02 9.48
N THR A 128 8.16 14.06 8.66
CA THR A 128 7.80 13.90 7.24
C THR A 128 8.88 14.49 6.35
N ASN A 129 9.96 13.72 6.15
CA ASN A 129 10.87 13.82 5.01
C ASN A 129 11.19 12.42 4.50
#